data_AF-A0A962ZMZ2-F1
#
_entry.id   AF-A0A962ZMZ2-F1
#
_cell.length_a   1.000
_cell.length_b   1.000
_cell.length_c   1.000
_cell.angle_alpha   90.00
_cell.angle_beta   90.00
_cell.angle_gamma   90.00
#
_symmetry.space_group_name_H-M   'P 1'
#
loop_
_entity.id
_entity.type
_entity.pdbx_description
1 polymer ?
#
loop_
_entity_poly.entity_id
_entity_poly.type
_entity_poly.pdbx_seq_one_letter_code
_entity_poly.pdbx_strand_id
1 'polypeptide(L)' 'LKEFILPGGGHAAAACHLARTIVRRAERRVRSLQREESVRPEVLRYLNRLSDLLFVIARCLAREESGQEVIWDRSRDRPD' A
#
# COMPACT_ATOMS: atom_id res chain seq x y z
N LEU A 1 -13.17 3.45 1.25
CA LEU A 1 -12.82 2.02 1.27
C LEU A 1 -13.66 1.38 2.37
N LYS A 2 -14.46 0.34 2.10
CA LYS A 2 -15.38 -0.22 3.10
C LYS A 2 -14.74 -1.33 3.96
N GLU A 3 -13.77 -2.09 3.40
CA GLU A 3 -13.10 -3.20 4.08
C GLU A 3 -11.60 -3.28 3.73
N PHE A 4 -10.81 -4.00 4.53
CA PHE A 4 -9.39 -4.25 4.24
C PHE A 4 -9.27 -5.22 3.06
N ILE A 5 -8.34 -4.93 2.15
CA ILE A 5 -8.04 -5.80 1.01
C ILE A 5 -6.80 -6.61 1.37
N LEU A 6 -6.89 -7.93 1.25
CA LEU A 6 -5.74 -8.80 1.43
C LEU A 6 -4.79 -8.65 0.24
N PRO A 7 -3.46 -8.60 0.47
CA PRO A 7 -2.51 -8.59 -0.63
C PRO A 7 -2.63 -9.90 -1.42
N GLY A 8 -3.23 -9.82 -2.60
CA GLY A 8 -3.56 -10.94 -3.48
C GLY A 8 -3.99 -10.41 -4.85
N GLY A 9 -4.17 -11.31 -5.81
CA GLY A 9 -4.48 -10.93 -7.20
C GLY A 9 -3.28 -10.97 -8.15
N GLY A 10 -2.36 -11.92 -7.94
CA GLY A 10 -1.27 -12.25 -8.86
C GLY A 10 0.07 -11.54 -8.61
N HIS A 11 1.08 -11.90 -9.42
CA HIS A 11 2.48 -11.53 -9.16
C HIS A 11 2.70 -10.01 -9.24
N ALA A 12 2.03 -9.35 -10.18
CA ALA A 12 2.17 -7.91 -10.39
C ALA A 12 1.53 -7.10 -9.23
N ALA A 13 0.36 -7.52 -8.75
CA ALA A 13 -0.30 -6.92 -7.59
C ALA A 13 0.55 -7.11 -6.31
N ALA A 14 1.12 -8.30 -6.10
CA ALA A 14 2.03 -8.57 -4.99
C ALA A 14 3.29 -7.70 -5.03
N ALA A 15 3.90 -7.53 -6.20
CA ALA A 15 5.05 -6.63 -6.39
C ALA A 15 4.69 -5.17 -6.04
N CYS A 16 3.50 -4.70 -6.43
CA CYS A 16 3.02 -3.36 -6.08
C CYS A 16 2.81 -3.20 -4.56
N HIS A 17 2.28 -4.22 -3.88
CA HIS A 17 2.17 -4.21 -2.43
C HIS A 17 3.54 -4.20 -1.74
N LEU A 18 4.50 -4.98 -2.23
CA LEU A 18 5.88 -4.95 -1.73
C LEU A 18 6.50 -3.55 -1.91
N ALA A 19 6.43 -2.98 -3.11
CA ALA A 19 6.92 -1.64 -3.40
C ALA A 19 6.28 -0.59 -2.47
N ARG A 20 4.96 -0.70 -2.21
CA ARG A 20 4.24 0.17 -1.28
C ARG A 20 4.83 0.12 0.13
N THR A 21 5.18 -1.06 0.64
CA THR A 21 5.81 -1.19 1.97
C THR A 21 7.19 -0.54 2.02
N ILE A 22 7.96 -0.64 0.93
CA ILE A 22 9.28 0.00 0.79
C ILE A 22 9.14 1.52 0.79
N VAL A 23 8.18 2.08 0.03
CA VAL A 23 7.91 3.52 0.00
C VAL A 23 7.49 4.04 1.38
N ARG A 24 6.60 3.33 2.08
CA ARG A 24 6.19 3.67 3.45
C ARG A 24 7.37 3.63 4.43
N ARG A 25 8.31 2.70 4.25
CA ARG A 25 9.55 2.64 5.04
C ARG A 25 10.48 3.81 4.72
N ALA A 26 10.61 4.18 3.46
CA ALA A 26 11.37 5.36 3.04
C ALA A 26 10.78 6.64 3.63
N GLU A 27 9.45 6.82 3.58
CA GLU A 27 8.76 7.97 4.18
C GLU A 27 9.04 8.09 5.68
N ARG A 28 9.01 6.98 6.43
CA ARG A 28 9.36 6.99 7.86
C ARG A 28 10.81 7.44 8.09
N ARG A 29 11.75 6.96 7.27
CA ARG A 29 13.16 7.38 7.36
C ARG A 29 13.34 8.86 7.05
N VAL A 30 12.68 9.36 6.00
CA VAL A 30 12.71 10.79 5.62
C VAL A 30 12.07 11.64 6.71
N ARG A 31 10.99 11.18 7.33
CA ARG A 31 10.35 11.88 8.45
C ARG A 31 11.25 11.94 9.69
N SER A 32 12.02 10.89 9.96
CA SER A 32 13.05 10.93 11.01
C SER A 32 14.13 11.94 10.65
N LEU A 33 14.67 11.89 9.42
CA LEU A 33 15.69 12.84 8.95
C LEU A 33 15.22 14.30 9.01
N GLN A 34 13.96 14.58 8.70
CA GLN A 34 13.40 15.94 8.76
C GLN A 34 13.45 16.56 10.18
N ARG A 35 13.58 15.74 11.23
CA ARG A 35 13.75 16.23 12.60
C ARG A 35 15.17 16.71 12.89
N GLU A 36 16.13 16.25 12.10
CA GLU A 36 17.56 16.51 12.28
C GLU A 36 18.06 17.52 11.23
N GLU A 37 17.53 17.47 10.00
CA GLU A 37 17.96 18.30 8.88
C GLU A 37 16.77 18.88 8.10
N SER A 38 17.02 19.98 7.38
CA SER A 38 16.02 20.59 6.50
C SER A 38 15.81 19.71 5.26
N VAL A 39 14.63 19.07 5.19
CA VAL A 39 14.19 18.30 4.02
C VAL A 39 13.07 19.04 3.32
N ARG A 40 13.15 19.09 1.98
CA ARG A 40 12.11 19.65 1.12
C ARG A 40 10.74 18.99 1.40
N PRO A 41 9.69 19.74 1.78
CA PRO A 41 8.37 19.18 2.12
C PRO A 41 7.73 18.36 0.99
N GLU A 42 8.10 18.65 -0.27
CA GLU A 42 7.67 17.93 -1.47
C GLU A 42 8.02 16.44 -1.41
N VAL A 43 9.15 16.08 -0.79
CA VAL A 43 9.62 14.68 -0.72
C VAL A 43 8.63 13.83 0.07
N LEU A 44 8.20 14.30 1.25
CA LEU A 44 7.22 13.59 2.07
C LEU A 44 5.86 13.54 1.40
N ARG A 45 5.42 14.64 0.77
CA ARG A 45 4.18 14.67 -0.01
C ARG A 45 4.21 13.66 -1.16
N TYR A 46 5.32 13.58 -1.89
CA TYR A 46 5.50 12.64 -2.98
C TYR A 46 5.48 11.19 -2.51
N LEU A 47 6.27 10.84 -1.49
CA LEU A 47 6.30 9.47 -0.94
C LEU A 47 4.91 9.03 -0.44
N ASN A 48 4.17 9.97 0.15
CA ASN A 48 2.82 9.72 0.60
C ASN A 48 1.88 9.41 -0.58
N ARG A 49 1.86 10.24 -1.63
CA ARG A 49 1.05 10.00 -2.84
C ARG A 49 1.47 8.76 -3.61
N LEU A 50 2.78 8.49 -3.73
CA LEU A 50 3.31 7.33 -4.43
C LEU A 50 2.81 6.02 -3.80
N SER A 51 2.82 5.94 -2.47
CA SER A 51 2.32 4.75 -1.79
C SER A 51 0.81 4.54 -1.95
N ASP A 52 0.02 5.61 -2.07
CA ASP A 52 -1.42 5.53 -2.36
C ASP A 52 -1.63 5.08 -3.82
N LEU A 53 -0.84 5.61 -4.75
CA LEU A 53 -0.85 5.19 -6.15
C LEU A 53 -0.50 3.71 -6.30
N LEU A 54 0.54 3.22 -5.62
CA LEU A 54 0.92 1.80 -5.63
C LEU A 54 -0.19 0.89 -5.08
N PHE A 55 -0.98 1.38 -4.10
CA PHE A 55 -2.16 0.65 -3.62
C PHE A 55 -3.25 0.59 -4.68
N VAL A 56 -3.52 1.69 -5.40
CA VAL A 56 -4.50 1.71 -6.50
C VAL A 56 -4.06 0.81 -7.65
N ILE A 57 -2.79 0.89 -8.06
CA ILE A 57 -2.23 0.04 -9.12
C ILE A 57 -2.33 -1.44 -8.73
N ALA A 58 -1.99 -1.81 -7.50
CA ALA A 58 -2.13 -3.19 -7.03
C ALA A 58 -3.57 -3.71 -7.18
N ARG A 59 -4.57 -2.87 -6.89
CA ARG A 59 -6.00 -3.23 -7.05
C ARG A 59 -6.41 -3.35 -8.51
N CYS A 60 -5.95 -2.44 -9.37
CA CYS A 60 -6.22 -2.51 -10.81
C CYS A 60 -5.67 -3.82 -11.39
N LEU A 61 -4.41 -4.14 -11.08
CA LEU A 61 -3.77 -5.38 -11.53
C LEU A 61 -4.47 -6.62 -10.98
N ALA A 62 -4.85 -6.62 -9.70
CA ALA A 62 -5.59 -7.74 -9.11
C ALA A 62 -6.92 -8.01 -9.83
N ARG A 63 -7.65 -6.95 -10.18
CA ARG A 63 -8.91 -7.04 -10.94
C ARG A 63 -8.70 -7.57 -12.35
N GLU A 64 -7.65 -7.11 -13.03
CA GLU A 64 -7.32 -7.57 -14.39
C GLU A 64 -6.91 -9.05 -14.41
N GLU A 65 -6.15 -9.51 -13.42
CA GLU A 65 -5.58 -10.87 -13.42
C GLU A 65 -6.54 -11.94 -12.87
N SER A 66 -7.44 -11.58 -11.96
CA SER A 66 -8.30 -12.56 -11.25
C SER A 66 -9.79 -12.25 -11.24
N GLY A 67 -10.22 -11.12 -11.82
CA GLY A 67 -11.63 -10.72 -11.91
C GLY A 67 -12.31 -10.34 -10.59
N GLN A 68 -11.70 -10.59 -9.43
CA GLN A 68 -12.25 -10.28 -8.10
C GLN A 68 -11.17 -9.84 -7.12
N GLU A 69 -11.49 -8.84 -6.27
CA GLU A 69 -10.62 -8.45 -5.16
C GLU A 69 -10.80 -9.41 -3.98
N VAL A 70 -9.70 -9.86 -3.38
CA VAL A 70 -9.75 -10.65 -2.13
C VAL A 70 -10.05 -9.68 -0.98
N ILE A 71 -11.32 -9.60 -0.59
CA ILE A 71 -11.78 -8.81 0.53
C ILE A 71 -11.51 -9.58 1.83
N TRP A 72 -10.98 -8.91 2.86
CA TRP A 72 -10.83 -9.50 4.18
C TRP A 72 -12.20 -9.65 4.85
N ASP A 73 -12.64 -10.89 5.03
CA ASP A 73 -13.93 -11.23 5.65
C ASP A 73 -13.81 -11.28 7.18
N ARG A 74 -14.45 -10.31 7.85
CA ARG A 74 -14.54 -10.19 9.32
C ARG A 74 -15.30 -11.32 10.01
N SER A 75 -16.13 -12.07 9.30
CA SER A 75 -17.00 -13.08 9.90
C SER A 75 -16.31 -14.39 10.25
N ARG A 76 -15.13 -14.66 9.66
CA ARG A 76 -14.36 -15.90 9.89
C ARG A 76 -13.64 -15.98 11.24
N ASP A 77 -13.53 -14.87 11.98
CA ASP A 77 -12.82 -14.79 13.27
C ASP A 77 -13.73 -14.94 14.49
N ARG A 78 -15.03 -15.22 14.32
CA ARG A 78 -15.91 -15.58 15.45
C ARG A 78 -15.85 -17.10 15.66
N PRO A 79 -15.24 -17.59 16.76
CA PRO A 79 -15.49 -18.96 17.17
C PRO A 79 -16.94 -19.03 17.68
N ASP A 80 -17.69 -20.02 17.21
CA ASP A 80 -18.95 -20.44 17.84
C ASP A 80 -18.71 -20.90 19.29
#